data_AF-A0A2V2EXF2-F1
#
_entry.id   AF-A0A2V2EXF2-F1
#
_cell.length_a   1.000
_cell.length_b   1.000
_cell.length_c   1.000
_cell.angle_alpha   90.00
_cell.angle_beta   90.00
_cell.angle_gamma   90.00
#
_symmetry.space_group_name_H-M   'P 1'
#
loop_
_entity.id
_entity.type
_entity.pdbx_description
1 polymer ?
#
loop_
_entity_poly.entity_id
_entity_poly.type
_entity_poly.pdbx_seq_one_letter_code
_entity_poly.pdbx_strand_id
1 'polypeptide(L)'
;MGVQEKYNDAFPTRLRKLIDDRGTTITAVSKELGISRQAVSQYADGTAQPNVDKLVSIAKFFGVSSDYLVGLSNYEQRSTGELTAADMGIADEAAQQLAEDKRDHAGVSGMYLSMLAKSPQFSSFAFAISDYIGAVDRAHKWGNTLSGIYEERKNVRIKRFLLSEALFDVLNDWIEPPDFSTKEIIARAKEGKNNALNQKKDD
;
A
#
# COMPACT_ATOMS: atom_id res chain seq x y z
N MET A 1 -16.91 25.51 -23.09
CA MET A 1 -16.49 24.75 -21.90
C MET A 1 -16.16 25.73 -20.80
N GLY A 2 -16.83 25.63 -19.66
CA GLY A 2 -16.68 26.56 -18.54
C GLY A 2 -15.34 26.37 -17.82
N VAL A 3 -14.88 27.38 -17.09
CA VAL A 3 -13.62 27.31 -16.30
C VAL A 3 -13.65 26.15 -15.29
N GLN A 4 -14.83 25.82 -14.77
CA GLN A 4 -15.04 24.71 -13.83
C GLN A 4 -14.78 23.32 -14.45
N GLU A 5 -14.98 23.16 -15.77
CA GLU A 5 -14.72 21.88 -16.45
C GLU A 5 -13.21 21.63 -16.57
N LYS A 6 -12.44 22.66 -16.92
CA LYS A 6 -10.99 22.54 -17.10
C LYS A 6 -10.22 22.26 -15.82
N TYR A 7 -10.73 22.72 -14.68
CA TYR A 7 -10.12 22.43 -13.38
C TYR A 7 -10.01 20.92 -13.13
N ASN A 8 -11.00 20.16 -13.57
CA ASN A 8 -11.06 18.70 -13.37
C ASN A 8 -10.49 17.91 -14.55
N ASP A 9 -9.87 18.57 -15.54
CA ASP A 9 -9.16 17.88 -16.61
C ASP A 9 -8.01 17.03 -16.04
N ALA A 10 -7.57 16.04 -16.82
CA ALA A 10 -6.56 15.09 -16.39
C ALA A 10 -5.26 15.77 -15.92
N PHE A 11 -4.76 16.74 -16.69
CA PHE A 11 -3.50 17.41 -16.38
C PHE A 11 -3.54 18.26 -15.11
N PRO A 12 -4.46 19.23 -14.95
CA PRO A 12 -4.56 20.03 -13.72
C PRO A 12 -4.76 19.15 -12.48
N THR A 13 -5.63 18.13 -12.58
CA THR A 13 -5.89 17.18 -11.49
C THR A 13 -4.64 16.41 -11.08
N ARG A 14 -3.90 15.86 -12.05
CA ARG A 14 -2.68 15.09 -11.78
C ARG A 14 -1.53 15.99 -11.30
N LEU A 15 -1.42 17.21 -11.80
CA LEU A 15 -0.42 18.17 -11.31
C LEU A 15 -0.67 18.52 -9.84
N ARG A 16 -1.91 18.82 -9.45
CA ARG A 16 -2.26 19.06 -8.04
C ARG A 16 -1.93 17.85 -7.17
N LYS A 17 -2.35 16.66 -7.61
CA LYS A 17 -2.05 15.40 -6.94
C LYS A 17 -0.54 15.19 -6.73
N LEU A 18 0.29 15.43 -7.74
CA LEU A 18 1.75 15.30 -7.61
C LEU A 18 2.35 16.33 -6.65
N ILE A 19 1.82 17.55 -6.62
CA ILE A 19 2.27 18.58 -5.66
C ILE A 19 1.99 18.12 -4.23
N ASP A 20 0.77 17.62 -3.98
CA ASP A 20 0.32 17.16 -2.68
C ASP A 20 1.06 15.88 -2.23
N ASP A 21 1.09 14.86 -3.09
CA ASP A 21 1.68 13.54 -2.81
C ASP A 21 3.20 13.64 -2.56
N ARG A 22 3.88 14.63 -3.15
CA ARG A 22 5.32 14.87 -2.95
C ARG A 22 5.62 15.87 -1.85
N GLY A 23 4.60 16.40 -1.16
CA GLY A 23 4.76 17.40 -0.09
C GLY A 23 5.49 18.67 -0.55
N THR A 24 5.38 19.02 -1.84
CA THR A 24 6.02 20.21 -2.42
C THR A 24 5.02 21.36 -2.50
N THR A 25 5.44 22.51 -3.06
CA THR A 25 4.58 23.69 -3.20
C THR A 25 4.69 24.26 -4.60
N ILE A 26 3.66 24.97 -5.05
CA ILE A 26 3.66 25.76 -6.30
C ILE A 26 4.92 26.65 -6.37
N THR A 27 5.33 27.23 -5.25
CA THR A 27 6.56 28.01 -5.10
C THR A 27 7.81 27.21 -5.47
N ALA A 28 8.00 26.06 -4.84
CA ALA A 28 9.18 25.22 -5.04
C ALA A 28 9.23 24.72 -6.49
N VAL A 29 8.10 24.24 -7.00
CA VAL A 29 7.94 23.82 -8.40
C VAL A 29 8.29 24.96 -9.36
N SER A 30 7.78 26.17 -9.11
CA SER A 30 8.06 27.33 -9.97
C SER A 30 9.54 27.68 -10.02
N LYS A 31 10.23 27.60 -8.87
CA LYS A 31 11.66 27.89 -8.75
C LYS A 31 12.50 26.86 -9.51
N GLU A 32 12.17 25.57 -9.34
CA GLU A 32 12.90 24.48 -9.98
C GLU A 32 12.70 24.48 -11.51
N LEU A 33 11.48 24.74 -11.97
CA LEU A 33 11.13 24.76 -13.39
C LEU A 33 11.48 26.09 -14.10
N GLY A 34 11.97 27.09 -13.36
CA GLY A 34 12.28 28.42 -13.88
C GLY A 34 11.07 29.09 -14.53
N ILE A 35 9.89 28.99 -13.91
CA ILE A 35 8.64 29.64 -14.36
C ILE A 35 8.02 30.45 -13.24
N SER A 36 7.07 31.33 -13.58
CA SER A 36 6.40 32.12 -12.55
C SER A 36 5.48 31.23 -11.70
N ARG A 37 5.31 31.59 -10.41
CA ARG A 37 4.31 30.94 -9.55
C ARG A 37 2.91 30.98 -10.16
N GLN A 38 2.58 32.10 -10.82
CA GLN A 38 1.31 32.28 -11.51
C GLN A 38 1.11 31.26 -12.62
N ALA A 39 2.15 30.96 -13.42
CA ALA A 39 2.06 29.94 -14.46
C ALA A 39 1.75 28.56 -13.88
N VAL A 40 2.45 28.15 -12.81
CA VAL A 40 2.19 26.87 -12.13
C VAL A 40 0.77 26.83 -11.55
N SER A 41 0.29 27.92 -10.95
CA SER A 41 -1.09 28.01 -10.46
C SER A 41 -2.09 27.87 -11.61
N GLN A 42 -1.88 28.56 -12.73
CA GLN A 42 -2.78 28.49 -13.87
C GLN A 42 -2.82 27.09 -14.50
N TYR A 43 -1.69 26.39 -14.52
CA TYR A 43 -1.60 24.98 -14.91
C TYR A 43 -2.37 24.08 -13.94
N ALA A 44 -2.17 24.27 -12.64
CA ALA A 44 -2.86 23.53 -11.59
C ALA A 44 -4.36 23.80 -11.57
N ASP A 45 -4.83 24.96 -12.03
CA ASP A 45 -6.26 25.31 -12.07
C ASP A 45 -6.91 25.06 -13.44
N GLY A 46 -6.14 24.63 -14.45
CA GLY A 46 -6.61 24.40 -15.82
C GLY A 46 -6.93 25.67 -16.62
N THR A 47 -6.58 26.84 -16.09
CA THR A 47 -6.80 28.14 -16.76
C THR A 47 -5.75 28.42 -17.84
N ALA A 48 -4.58 27.76 -17.77
CA ALA A 48 -3.58 27.73 -18.83
C ALA A 48 -3.05 26.30 -19.04
N GLN A 49 -2.44 26.06 -20.20
CA GLN A 49 -1.80 24.79 -20.53
C GLN A 49 -0.29 25.03 -20.72
N PRO A 50 0.58 24.10 -20.26
CA PRO A 50 2.00 24.18 -20.55
C PRO A 50 2.23 23.93 -22.05
N ASN A 51 3.27 24.56 -22.60
CA ASN A 51 3.79 24.11 -23.88
C ASN A 51 4.53 22.77 -23.71
N VAL A 52 4.93 22.16 -24.84
CA VAL A 52 5.61 20.85 -24.84
C VAL A 52 6.86 20.86 -23.96
N ASP A 53 7.69 21.91 -24.04
CA ASP A 53 8.92 22.02 -23.26
C ASP A 53 8.64 22.03 -21.76
N LYS A 54 7.65 22.83 -21.31
CA LYS A 54 7.25 22.91 -19.91
C LYS A 54 6.59 21.63 -19.42
N LEU A 55 5.80 20.96 -20.27
CA LEU A 55 5.24 19.66 -19.94
C LEU A 55 6.35 18.62 -19.69
N VAL A 56 7.39 18.60 -20.55
CA VAL A 56 8.56 17.73 -20.39
C VAL A 56 9.34 18.08 -19.12
N SER A 57 9.52 19.37 -18.81
CA SER A 57 10.18 19.78 -17.56
C SER A 57 9.41 19.34 -16.32
N ILE A 58 8.08 19.48 -16.33
CA ILE A 58 7.20 19.02 -15.23
C ILE A 58 7.32 17.50 -15.07
N ALA A 59 7.25 16.74 -16.18
CA ALA A 59 7.39 15.28 -16.17
C ALA A 59 8.72 14.84 -15.53
N LYS A 60 9.83 15.46 -15.96
CA LYS A 60 11.17 15.19 -15.41
C LYS A 60 11.28 15.55 -13.94
N PHE A 61 10.75 16.71 -13.52
CA PHE A 61 10.79 17.15 -12.14
C PHE A 61 10.09 16.18 -11.20
N PHE A 62 8.90 15.69 -11.56
CA PHE A 62 8.15 14.73 -10.74
C PHE A 62 8.55 13.27 -10.94
N GLY A 63 9.42 12.97 -11.91
CA GLY A 63 9.81 11.59 -12.23
C GLY A 63 8.68 10.75 -12.84
N VAL A 64 7.79 11.39 -13.60
CA VAL A 64 6.60 10.77 -14.23
C VAL A 64 6.67 10.88 -15.74
N SER A 65 5.82 10.13 -16.44
CA SER A 65 5.65 10.19 -17.89
C SER A 65 4.74 11.34 -18.31
N SER A 66 4.94 11.86 -19.52
CA SER A 66 3.99 12.78 -20.15
C SER A 66 2.60 12.16 -20.28
N ASP A 67 2.53 10.86 -20.55
CA ASP A 67 1.28 10.13 -20.73
C ASP A 67 0.48 10.09 -19.43
N TYR A 68 1.17 9.95 -18.29
CA TYR A 68 0.56 10.20 -16.99
C TYR A 68 0.15 11.64 -16.83
N LEU A 69 0.96 12.64 -17.17
CA LEU A 69 0.51 14.02 -16.96
C LEU A 69 -0.75 14.36 -17.76
N VAL A 70 -0.90 13.86 -18.99
CA VAL A 70 -1.99 14.27 -19.88
C VAL A 70 -3.21 13.34 -19.89
N GLY A 71 -3.24 12.30 -19.06
CA GLY A 71 -4.43 11.42 -18.96
C GLY A 71 -4.35 10.10 -19.72
N LEU A 72 -3.27 9.83 -20.46
CA LEU A 72 -3.15 8.64 -21.33
C LEU A 72 -2.72 7.38 -20.59
N SER A 73 -2.11 7.51 -19.41
CA SER A 73 -1.73 6.37 -18.53
C SER A 73 -2.21 6.60 -17.11
N ASN A 74 -2.66 5.56 -16.41
CA ASN A 74 -2.93 5.63 -14.96
C ASN A 74 -1.67 5.39 -14.11
N TYR A 75 -0.57 4.99 -14.73
CA TYR A 75 0.71 4.78 -14.08
C TYR A 75 1.62 5.97 -14.27
N GLU A 76 2.22 6.45 -13.18
CA GLU A 76 3.16 7.57 -13.21
C GLU A 76 4.32 7.31 -14.16
N GLN A 77 4.92 6.11 -14.13
CA GLN A 77 6.01 5.72 -15.03
C GLN A 77 5.52 4.83 -16.17
N ARG A 78 6.11 4.98 -17.37
CA ARG A 78 5.83 4.08 -18.51
C ARG A 78 6.24 2.65 -18.22
N SER A 79 7.43 2.47 -17.66
CA SER A 79 7.96 1.16 -17.25
C SER A 79 6.96 0.36 -16.43
N THR A 80 6.31 1.00 -15.45
CA THR A 80 5.29 0.33 -14.63
C THR A 80 3.98 0.05 -15.38
N GLY A 81 3.60 0.90 -16.34
CA GLY A 81 2.38 0.70 -17.12
C GLY A 81 2.50 -0.37 -18.21
N GLU A 82 3.73 -0.74 -18.56
CA GLU A 82 4.05 -1.77 -19.55
C GLU A 82 4.32 -3.14 -18.92
N LEU A 83 4.40 -3.25 -17.58
CA LEU A 83 4.59 -4.51 -16.89
C LEU A 83 3.41 -5.46 -17.18
N THR A 84 3.75 -6.64 -17.69
CA THR A 84 2.80 -7.73 -17.87
C THR A 84 2.71 -8.61 -16.62
N ALA A 85 1.68 -9.46 -16.56
CA ALA A 85 1.59 -10.48 -15.50
C ALA A 85 2.85 -11.36 -15.45
N ALA A 86 3.38 -11.73 -16.61
CA ALA A 86 4.60 -12.51 -16.74
C ALA A 86 5.82 -11.77 -16.16
N ASP A 87 5.99 -10.46 -16.44
CA ASP A 87 7.08 -9.65 -15.87
C ASP A 87 7.03 -9.59 -14.35
N MET A 88 5.83 -9.67 -13.77
CA MET A 88 5.60 -9.68 -12.33
C MET A 88 5.67 -11.09 -11.71
N GLY A 89 5.83 -12.15 -12.52
CA GLY A 89 5.81 -13.54 -12.06
C GLY A 89 4.42 -14.04 -11.61
N ILE A 90 3.35 -13.42 -12.12
CA ILE A 90 1.96 -13.77 -11.83
C ILE A 90 1.41 -14.64 -12.97
N ALA A 91 0.78 -15.77 -12.64
CA ALA A 91 0.12 -16.63 -13.62
C ALA A 91 -1.07 -15.93 -14.29
N ASP A 92 -1.36 -16.28 -15.55
CA ASP A 92 -2.42 -15.64 -16.35
C ASP A 92 -3.78 -15.69 -15.65
N GLU A 93 -4.16 -16.86 -15.14
CA GLU A 93 -5.39 -17.07 -14.39
C GLU A 93 -5.47 -16.22 -13.11
N ALA A 94 -4.34 -16.04 -12.42
CA ALA A 94 -4.29 -15.21 -11.21
C ALA A 94 -4.42 -13.73 -11.55
N ALA A 95 -3.78 -13.28 -12.63
CA ALA A 95 -3.91 -11.90 -13.12
C ALA A 95 -5.35 -11.58 -13.56
N GLN A 96 -6.01 -12.51 -14.26
CA GLN A 96 -7.42 -12.39 -14.64
C GLN A 96 -8.32 -12.27 -13.40
N GLN A 97 -8.14 -13.18 -12.43
CA GLN A 97 -8.91 -13.17 -11.18
C GLN A 97 -8.76 -11.86 -10.40
N LEU A 98 -7.55 -11.31 -10.31
CA LEU A 98 -7.30 -10.02 -9.66
C LEU A 98 -7.94 -8.85 -10.41
N ALA A 99 -7.95 -8.90 -11.75
CA ALA A 99 -8.57 -7.87 -12.57
C ALA A 99 -10.10 -7.89 -12.51
N GLU A 100 -10.71 -9.06 -12.32
CA GLU A 100 -12.14 -9.24 -12.06
C GLU A 100 -12.49 -8.79 -10.65
N ASP A 101 -11.76 -9.25 -9.65
CA ASP A 101 -11.96 -8.88 -8.25
C ASP A 101 -11.90 -7.36 -8.03
N LYS A 102 -10.99 -6.66 -8.73
CA LYS A 102 -10.94 -5.20 -8.69
C LYS A 102 -12.25 -4.54 -9.13
N ARG A 103 -12.95 -5.11 -10.12
CA ARG A 103 -14.24 -4.60 -10.62
C ARG A 103 -15.35 -4.88 -9.62
N ASP A 104 -15.34 -6.05 -8.99
CA ASP A 104 -16.41 -6.51 -8.11
C ASP A 104 -16.27 -5.97 -6.68
N HIS A 105 -15.04 -5.79 -6.20
CA HIS A 105 -14.72 -5.42 -4.81
C HIS A 105 -13.98 -4.08 -4.71
N ALA A 106 -14.19 -3.18 -5.67
CA ALA A 106 -13.63 -1.82 -5.69
C ALA A 106 -12.09 -1.75 -5.47
N GLY A 107 -11.36 -2.83 -5.78
CA GLY A 107 -9.91 -2.91 -5.63
C GLY A 107 -9.39 -3.16 -4.22
N VAL A 108 -10.24 -3.55 -3.26
CA VAL A 108 -9.82 -3.83 -1.87
C VAL A 108 -8.73 -4.90 -1.81
N SER A 109 -8.90 -6.03 -2.51
CA SER A 109 -7.89 -7.11 -2.51
C SER A 109 -6.57 -6.63 -3.13
N GLY A 110 -6.64 -5.82 -4.18
CA GLY A 110 -5.46 -5.20 -4.79
C GLY A 110 -4.71 -4.27 -3.84
N MET A 111 -5.43 -3.55 -2.97
CA MET A 111 -4.83 -2.71 -1.92
C MET A 111 -4.02 -3.55 -0.94
N TYR A 112 -4.60 -4.63 -0.40
CA TYR A 112 -3.90 -5.50 0.54
C TYR A 112 -2.77 -6.31 -0.12
N LEU A 113 -2.93 -6.76 -1.37
CA LEU A 113 -1.85 -7.38 -2.12
C LEU A 113 -0.67 -6.41 -2.28
N SER A 114 -0.95 -5.16 -2.61
CA SER A 114 0.07 -4.11 -2.71
C SER A 114 0.73 -3.85 -1.36
N MET A 115 -0.03 -3.85 -0.27
CA MET A 115 0.48 -3.71 1.09
C MET A 115 1.44 -4.86 1.46
N LEU A 116 1.05 -6.11 1.19
CA LEU A 116 1.89 -7.28 1.40
C LEU A 116 3.19 -7.17 0.58
N ALA A 117 3.08 -6.90 -0.73
CA ALA A 117 4.22 -6.85 -1.63
C ALA A 117 5.21 -5.71 -1.32
N LYS A 118 4.74 -4.62 -0.70
CA LYS A 118 5.58 -3.48 -0.31
C LYS A 118 6.30 -3.66 1.03
N SER A 119 5.94 -4.66 1.83
CA SER A 119 6.62 -4.92 3.09
C SER A 119 8.03 -5.47 2.83
N PRO A 120 9.08 -4.95 3.49
CA PRO A 120 10.42 -5.57 3.46
C PRO A 120 10.46 -7.03 3.94
N GLN A 121 9.46 -7.52 4.69
CA GLN A 121 9.40 -8.94 5.11
C GLN A 121 8.65 -9.84 4.11
N PHE A 122 8.16 -9.31 2.99
CA PHE A 122 7.37 -10.08 2.01
C PHE A 122 8.09 -11.36 1.53
N SER A 123 9.39 -11.27 1.24
CA SER A 123 10.18 -12.44 0.83
C SER A 123 10.24 -13.50 1.93
N SER A 124 10.45 -13.11 3.19
CA SER A 124 10.45 -14.02 4.33
C SER A 124 9.11 -14.72 4.51
N PHE A 125 8.01 -13.98 4.34
CA PHE A 125 6.66 -14.53 4.34
C PHE A 125 6.46 -15.54 3.21
N ALA A 126 6.87 -15.22 1.98
CA ALA A 126 6.79 -16.14 0.84
C ALA A 126 7.59 -17.42 1.07
N PHE A 127 8.79 -17.31 1.67
CA PHE A 127 9.58 -18.48 2.08
C PHE A 127 8.86 -19.31 3.15
N ALA A 128 8.24 -18.69 4.14
CA ALA A 128 7.49 -19.40 5.18
C ALA A 128 6.28 -20.16 4.60
N ILE A 129 5.60 -19.61 3.58
CA ILE A 129 4.55 -20.32 2.82
C ILE A 129 5.14 -21.56 2.16
N SER A 130 6.24 -21.40 1.40
CA SER A 130 6.89 -22.50 0.70
C SER A 130 7.35 -23.61 1.66
N ASP A 131 7.93 -23.23 2.79
CA ASP A 131 8.37 -24.14 3.86
C ASP A 131 7.21 -24.93 4.47
N TYR A 132 6.09 -24.26 4.72
CA TYR A 132 4.89 -24.91 5.24
C TYR A 132 4.27 -25.88 4.22
N ILE A 133 4.12 -25.45 2.96
CA ILE A 133 3.63 -26.31 1.87
C ILE A 133 4.52 -27.55 1.74
N GLY A 134 5.84 -27.37 1.70
CA GLY A 134 6.79 -28.48 1.62
C GLY A 134 6.73 -29.42 2.82
N ALA A 135 6.49 -28.91 4.03
CA ALA A 135 6.30 -29.76 5.21
C ALA A 135 5.00 -30.57 5.12
N VAL A 136 3.90 -29.98 4.68
CA VAL A 136 2.62 -30.67 4.49
C VAL A 136 2.72 -31.73 3.39
N ASP A 137 3.33 -31.41 2.26
CA ASP A 137 3.52 -32.36 1.16
C ASP A 137 4.38 -33.56 1.54
N ARG A 138 5.43 -33.34 2.35
CA ARG A 138 6.23 -34.43 2.91
C ARG A 138 5.41 -35.28 3.87
N ALA A 139 4.66 -34.67 4.78
CA ALA A 139 3.80 -35.38 5.71
C ALA A 139 2.72 -36.23 5.02
N HIS A 140 2.21 -35.80 3.85
CA HIS A 140 1.31 -36.62 3.04
C HIS A 140 2.00 -37.84 2.41
N LYS A 141 3.29 -37.75 2.11
CA LYS A 141 4.09 -38.83 1.49
C LYS A 141 4.72 -39.79 2.51
N TRP A 142 4.93 -39.35 3.74
CA TRP A 142 5.59 -40.10 4.81
C TRP A 142 4.64 -40.39 5.98
N GLY A 143 4.46 -41.67 6.32
CA GLY A 143 3.54 -42.05 7.41
C GLY A 143 3.53 -43.52 7.83
N ASN A 144 4.58 -44.29 7.51
CA ASN A 144 4.55 -45.75 7.71
C ASN A 144 4.95 -46.19 9.13
N THR A 145 5.37 -45.28 10.01
CA THR A 145 5.71 -45.60 11.41
C THR A 145 5.10 -44.58 12.38
N LEU A 146 4.75 -45.03 13.59
CA LEU A 146 4.18 -44.17 14.63
C LEU A 146 5.11 -43.00 14.98
N SER A 147 6.41 -43.28 15.14
CA SER A 147 7.42 -42.25 15.42
C SER A 147 7.54 -41.23 14.28
N GLY A 148 7.51 -41.67 13.03
CA GLY A 148 7.53 -40.78 11.87
C GLY A 148 6.30 -39.85 11.84
N ILE A 149 5.12 -40.38 12.14
CA ILE A 149 3.89 -39.59 12.23
C ILE A 149 3.99 -38.50 13.32
N TYR A 150 4.57 -38.81 14.48
CA TYR A 150 4.75 -37.82 15.55
C TYR A 150 5.72 -36.70 15.15
N GLU A 151 6.86 -37.04 14.53
CA GLU A 151 7.84 -36.06 14.09
C GLU A 151 7.30 -35.17 12.96
N GLU A 152 6.61 -35.75 11.96
CA GLU A 152 5.99 -34.96 10.89
C GLU A 152 4.88 -34.04 11.42
N ARG A 153 4.05 -34.52 12.35
CA ARG A 153 3.05 -33.67 13.03
C ARG A 153 3.70 -32.49 13.73
N LYS A 154 4.79 -32.73 14.45
CA LYS A 154 5.56 -31.68 15.15
C LYS A 154 6.14 -30.68 14.15
N ASN A 155 6.74 -31.17 13.06
CA ASN A 155 7.31 -30.35 12.00
C ASN A 155 6.26 -29.42 11.36
N VAL A 156 5.15 -29.98 10.89
CA VAL A 156 4.04 -29.22 10.29
C VAL A 156 3.51 -28.15 11.26
N ARG A 157 3.37 -28.49 12.55
CA ARG A 157 2.91 -27.52 13.57
C ARG A 157 3.90 -26.37 13.76
N ILE A 158 5.19 -26.66 13.81
CA ILE A 158 6.24 -25.62 13.91
C ILE A 158 6.21 -24.73 12.67
N LYS A 159 6.14 -25.31 11.47
CA LYS A 159 6.10 -24.52 10.22
C LYS A 159 4.83 -23.66 10.11
N ARG A 160 3.68 -24.16 10.57
CA ARG A 160 2.45 -23.37 10.66
C ARG A 160 2.59 -22.18 11.60
N PHE A 161 3.24 -22.37 12.75
CA PHE A 161 3.53 -21.29 13.69
C PHE A 161 4.42 -20.24 13.02
N LEU A 162 5.54 -20.64 12.41
CA LEU A 162 6.46 -19.71 11.72
C LEU A 162 5.79 -18.95 10.56
N LEU A 163 4.91 -19.59 9.80
CA LEU A 163 4.11 -18.92 8.77
C LEU A 163 3.18 -17.85 9.36
N SER A 164 2.59 -18.14 10.52
CA SER A 164 1.71 -17.19 11.21
C SER A 164 2.50 -15.98 11.69
N GLU A 165 3.68 -16.21 12.30
CA GLU A 165 4.58 -15.12 12.71
C GLU A 165 5.00 -14.26 11.51
N ALA A 166 5.41 -14.88 10.40
CA ALA A 166 5.85 -14.14 9.22
C ALA A 166 4.73 -13.30 8.58
N LEU A 167 3.47 -13.75 8.67
CA LEU A 167 2.32 -12.93 8.27
C LEU A 167 2.19 -11.70 9.18
N PHE A 168 2.28 -11.89 10.49
CA PHE A 168 2.16 -10.77 11.43
C PHE A 168 3.32 -9.79 11.33
N ASP A 169 4.54 -10.25 11.04
CA ASP A 169 5.67 -9.37 10.75
C ASP A 169 5.34 -8.42 9.60
N VAL A 170 4.81 -8.95 8.49
CA VAL A 170 4.36 -8.13 7.35
C VAL A 170 3.24 -7.16 7.72
N LEU A 171 2.28 -7.57 8.55
CA LEU A 171 1.18 -6.70 8.97
C LEU A 171 1.65 -5.57 9.91
N ASN A 172 2.62 -5.87 10.78
CA ASN A 172 3.16 -4.94 11.77
C ASN A 172 3.91 -3.76 11.14
N ASP A 173 4.43 -3.90 9.92
CA ASP A 173 4.99 -2.77 9.15
C ASP A 173 3.97 -1.64 8.89
N TRP A 174 2.68 -1.96 8.89
CA TRP A 174 1.62 -1.02 8.53
C TRP A 174 0.73 -0.65 9.71
N ILE A 175 0.55 -1.60 10.64
CA ILE A 175 -0.36 -1.45 11.77
C ILE A 175 0.28 -2.13 12.98
N GLU A 176 0.79 -1.34 13.91
CA GLU A 176 1.22 -1.87 15.20
C GLU A 176 0.01 -2.14 16.10
N PRO A 177 -0.07 -3.33 16.73
CA PRO A 177 -1.11 -3.60 17.71
C PRO A 177 -0.95 -2.64 18.90
N PRO A 178 -2.07 -2.16 19.49
CA PRO A 178 -1.98 -1.27 20.63
C PRO A 178 -1.37 -1.99 21.85
N ASP A 179 -0.59 -1.26 22.65
CA ASP A 179 -0.12 -1.76 23.94
C ASP A 179 -1.28 -1.87 24.93
N PHE A 180 -1.91 -3.05 24.93
CA PHE A 180 -3.04 -3.36 25.80
C PHE A 180 -2.66 -3.32 27.28
N SER A 181 -1.41 -3.63 27.64
CA SER A 181 -0.96 -3.59 29.04
C SER A 181 -0.99 -2.16 29.57
N THR A 182 -0.42 -1.22 28.82
CA THR A 182 -0.46 0.21 29.19
C THR A 182 -1.90 0.74 29.19
N LYS A 183 -2.71 0.36 28.20
CA LYS A 183 -4.13 0.77 28.15
C LYS A 183 -4.91 0.26 29.37
N GLU A 184 -4.68 -0.97 29.80
CA GLU A 184 -5.31 -1.56 30.97
C GLU A 184 -4.91 -0.83 32.27
N ILE A 185 -3.62 -0.51 32.42
CA ILE A 185 -3.12 0.27 33.57
C ILE A 185 -3.81 1.64 33.64
N ILE A 186 -3.89 2.35 32.52
CA ILE A 186 -4.55 3.67 32.44
C ILE A 186 -6.05 3.55 32.76
N ALA A 187 -6.72 2.52 32.25
CA ALA A 187 -8.14 2.28 32.49
C ALA A 187 -8.43 2.05 33.98
N ARG A 188 -7.67 1.15 34.63
CA ARG A 188 -7.79 0.86 36.06
C ARG A 188 -7.56 2.11 36.92
N ALA A 189 -6.58 2.94 36.57
CA ALA A 189 -6.32 4.20 37.29
C ALA A 189 -7.47 5.21 37.18
N LYS A 190 -8.15 5.28 36.03
CA LYS A 190 -9.33 6.14 35.84
C LYS A 190 -10.53 5.65 36.64
N GLU A 191 -10.79 4.35 36.64
CA GLU A 191 -11.89 3.74 37.40
C GLU A 191 -11.71 3.94 38.92
N GLY A 192 -10.50 3.72 39.43
CA GLY A 192 -10.18 3.97 40.85
C GLY A 192 -10.39 5.42 41.27
N LYS A 193 -10.03 6.40 40.42
CA LYS A 193 -10.27 7.82 40.68
C LYS A 193 -11.76 8.18 40.66
N ASN A 194 -12.52 7.64 39.72
CA ASN A 194 -13.97 7.88 39.65
C ASN A 194 -14.71 7.29 40.86
N ASN A 195 -14.32 6.09 41.31
CA ASN A 195 -14.92 5.47 42.49
C ASN A 195 -14.62 6.29 43.77
N ALA A 196 -13.39 6.81 43.91
CA ALA A 196 -13.03 7.67 45.03
C ALA A 196 -13.73 9.05 45.00
N LEU A 197 -14.01 9.59 43.81
CA LEU A 197 -14.76 10.84 43.63
C LEU A 197 -16.26 10.68 43.92
N ASN A 198 -16.84 9.53 43.59
CA ASN A 198 -18.24 9.23 43.88
C ASN A 198 -18.47 9.01 45.38
N GLN A 199 -17.58 8.29 46.06
CA GLN A 199 -17.68 8.11 47.52
C GLN A 199 -17.63 9.43 48.30
N LYS A 200 -16.85 10.43 47.84
CA LYS A 200 -16.81 11.76 48.46
C LYS A 200 -18.02 12.65 48.18
N LYS A 201 -18.93 12.26 47.28
CA LYS A 201 -20.18 12.99 47.01
C LYS A 201 -21.37 12.45 47.80
N ASP A 202 -21.25 11.23 48.33
CA ASP A 202 -22.29 10.56 49.09
C ASP A 202 -22.10 10.72 50.62
N ASP A 203 -20.98 11.33 51.05
CA ASP A 203 -20.67 11.78 52.42
C ASP A 203 -20.95 13.28 52.60
#